data_AF-A0A373GMY7-F1
#
_entry.id   AF-A0A373GMY7-F1
#
_cell.length_a   1.000
_cell.length_b   1.000
_cell.length_c   1.000
_cell.angle_alpha   90.00
_cell.angle_beta   90.00
_cell.angle_gamma   90.00
#
_symmetry.space_group_name_H-M   'P 1'
#
loop_
_entity.id
_entity.type
_entity.pdbx_description
1 polymer ?
#
loop_
_entity_poly.entity_id
_entity_poly.type
_entity_poly.pdbx_seq_one_letter_code
_entity_poly.pdbx_strand_id
1 'polypeptide(L)'
;MAKLLNKANISAASYTRQTKNQSSVMKAFKEKEIRFLCACNMISEGWDYPELGILVMARPTLSKVLYLQQVGRGLRKTDTKKNVIVIDVVDEYGAMIKLCLYWRN
;
A
#
# COMPACT_ATOMS: atom_id res chain seq x y z
N MET A 1 1.42 -2.08 -13.41
CA MET A 1 2.31 -2.50 -12.31
C MET A 1 2.31 -4.02 -12.08
N ALA A 2 1.19 -4.65 -11.69
CA ALA A 2 1.18 -6.10 -11.39
C ALA A 2 1.79 -6.99 -12.49
N LYS A 3 1.47 -6.73 -13.77
CA LYS A 3 2.10 -7.44 -14.91
C LYS A 3 3.63 -7.30 -14.94
N LEU A 4 4.17 -6.12 -14.60
CA LEU A 4 5.62 -5.86 -14.57
C LEU A 4 6.28 -6.61 -13.40
N LEU A 5 5.67 -6.60 -12.22
CA LEU A 5 6.16 -7.35 -11.06
C LEU A 5 6.20 -8.85 -11.35
N ASN A 6 5.15 -9.41 -11.95
CA ASN A 6 5.15 -10.83 -12.33
C ASN A 6 6.22 -11.17 -13.37
N LYS A 7 6.47 -10.29 -14.36
CA LYS A 7 7.59 -10.45 -15.31
C LYS A 7 8.96 -10.46 -14.60
N ALA A 8 9.07 -9.78 -13.47
CA ALA A 8 10.26 -9.77 -12.61
C ALA A 8 10.25 -10.89 -11.55
N ASN A 9 9.40 -11.92 -11.69
CA ASN A 9 9.24 -13.03 -10.74
C ASN A 9 8.81 -12.58 -9.32
N ILE A 10 8.07 -11.47 -9.22
CA ILE A 10 7.45 -11.00 -7.98
C ILE A 10 5.94 -11.19 -8.11
N SER A 11 5.37 -12.12 -7.33
CA SER A 11 3.93 -12.42 -7.42
C SER A 11 3.08 -11.21 -7.05
N ALA A 12 2.27 -10.75 -8.00
CA ALA A 12 1.46 -9.56 -7.82
C ALA A 12 0.11 -9.66 -8.52
N ALA A 13 -0.93 -9.05 -7.95
CA ALA A 13 -2.24 -8.94 -8.58
C ALA A 13 -2.74 -7.49 -8.56
N SER A 14 -3.57 -7.13 -9.54
CA SER A 14 -4.37 -5.91 -9.45
C SER A 14 -5.49 -6.12 -8.43
N TYR A 15 -5.70 -5.14 -7.56
CA TYR A 15 -6.80 -5.13 -6.62
C TYR A 15 -7.57 -3.83 -6.81
N THR A 16 -8.83 -3.93 -7.20
CA THR A 16 -9.75 -2.81 -7.45
C THR A 16 -11.18 -3.25 -7.19
N ARG A 17 -12.14 -2.32 -7.12
CA ARG A 17 -13.59 -2.65 -7.02
C ARG A 17 -14.12 -3.51 -8.17
N GLN A 18 -13.47 -3.49 -9.33
CA GLN A 18 -13.87 -4.28 -10.51
C GLN A 18 -13.16 -5.64 -10.58
N THR A 19 -12.29 -5.95 -9.63
CA THR A 19 -11.58 -7.23 -9.59
C THR A 19 -12.59 -8.35 -9.38
N LYS A 20 -12.68 -9.29 -10.33
CA LYS A 20 -13.49 -10.49 -10.16
C LYS A 20 -12.89 -11.32 -9.02
N ASN A 21 -13.74 -11.83 -8.13
CA ASN A 21 -13.34 -12.68 -6.99
C ASN A 21 -12.34 -12.03 -6.01
N GLN A 22 -12.58 -10.79 -5.57
CA GLN A 22 -11.74 -10.09 -4.59
C GLN A 22 -11.37 -10.92 -3.35
N SER A 23 -12.32 -11.73 -2.85
CA SER A 23 -12.12 -12.62 -1.70
C SER A 23 -10.99 -13.63 -1.94
N SER A 24 -10.95 -14.24 -3.12
CA SER A 24 -9.91 -15.21 -3.50
C SER A 24 -8.54 -14.55 -3.62
N VAL A 25 -8.46 -13.37 -4.22
CA VAL A 25 -7.21 -12.60 -4.37
C VAL A 25 -6.68 -12.16 -3.01
N MET A 26 -7.58 -11.69 -2.13
CA MET A 26 -7.23 -11.33 -0.77
C MET A 26 -6.76 -12.55 0.03
N LYS A 27 -7.40 -13.72 -0.14
CA LYS A 27 -6.99 -14.96 0.51
C LYS A 27 -5.56 -15.35 0.08
N ALA A 28 -5.30 -15.40 -1.22
CA ALA A 28 -3.97 -15.70 -1.76
C ALA A 28 -2.90 -14.69 -1.29
N PHE A 29 -3.27 -13.42 -1.10
CA PHE A 29 -2.38 -12.41 -0.50
C PHE A 29 -2.08 -12.70 0.97
N LYS A 30 -3.10 -13.02 1.77
CA LYS A 30 -2.94 -13.40 3.20
C LYS A 30 -2.10 -14.66 3.38
N GLU A 31 -2.23 -15.61 2.46
CA GLU A 31 -1.46 -16.87 2.42
C GLU A 31 -0.05 -16.69 1.81
N LYS A 32 0.31 -15.46 1.41
CA LYS A 32 1.61 -15.08 0.83
C LYS A 32 1.91 -15.68 -0.55
N GLU A 33 0.91 -16.28 -1.20
CA GLU A 33 0.99 -16.71 -2.61
C GLU A 33 1.14 -15.49 -3.52
N ILE A 34 0.42 -14.41 -3.21
CA ILE A 34 0.57 -13.10 -3.83
C ILE A 34 1.34 -12.19 -2.86
N ARG A 35 2.48 -11.66 -3.29
CA ARG A 35 3.31 -10.77 -2.47
C ARG A 35 2.89 -9.30 -2.52
N PHE A 36 2.36 -8.84 -3.65
CA PHE A 36 1.97 -7.45 -3.84
C PHE A 36 0.57 -7.32 -4.42
N LEU A 37 -0.23 -6.42 -3.84
CA LEU A 37 -1.47 -5.96 -4.46
C LEU A 37 -1.29 -4.55 -4.97
N CYS A 38 -1.52 -4.39 -6.27
CA CYS A 38 -1.47 -3.11 -6.95
C CYS A 38 -2.89 -2.52 -6.99
N ALA A 39 -3.13 -1.51 -6.16
CA ALA A 39 -4.37 -0.76 -6.10
C ALA A 39 -4.18 0.67 -6.59
N CYS A 40 -5.19 1.24 -7.26
CA CYS A 40 -5.17 2.64 -7.68
C CYS A 40 -5.78 3.56 -6.63
N ASN A 41 -6.73 3.07 -5.82
CA ASN A 41 -7.37 3.87 -4.79
C ASN A 41 -7.72 3.03 -3.55
N MET A 42 -6.68 2.69 -2.78
CA MET A 42 -6.78 1.86 -1.58
C MET A 42 -7.80 2.37 -0.53
N ILE A 43 -8.05 3.69 -0.46
CA ILE A 43 -9.04 4.28 0.46
C ILE A 43 -10.46 3.90 0.07
N SER A 44 -10.78 3.95 -1.23
CA SER A 44 -12.14 3.67 -1.72
C SER A 44 -12.41 2.17 -1.88
N GLU A 45 -11.37 1.34 -1.91
CA GLU A 45 -11.48 -0.10 -2.13
C GLU A 45 -11.84 -0.92 -0.89
N GLY A 46 -11.99 -0.29 0.29
CA GLY A 46 -12.37 -1.00 1.51
C GLY A 46 -11.29 -1.96 2.00
N TRP A 47 -10.02 -1.67 1.68
CA TRP A 47 -8.87 -2.46 2.09
C TRP A 47 -8.74 -2.46 3.62
N ASP A 48 -8.87 -3.64 4.23
CA ASP A 48 -8.65 -3.87 5.65
C ASP A 48 -7.75 -5.10 5.87
N TYR A 49 -6.45 -4.85 5.92
CA TYR A 49 -5.45 -5.84 6.31
C TYR A 49 -4.44 -5.20 7.26
N PRO A 50 -4.71 -5.20 8.57
CA PRO A 50 -3.87 -4.57 9.58
C PRO A 50 -2.43 -5.14 9.64
N GLU A 51 -2.24 -6.39 9.24
CA GLU A 51 -0.93 -7.08 9.19
C GLU A 51 -0.04 -6.65 8.02
N LEU A 52 -0.41 -5.62 7.26
CA LEU A 52 0.39 -5.13 6.13
C LEU A 52 1.80 -4.73 6.60
N GLY A 53 2.83 -5.40 6.05
CA GLY A 53 4.22 -5.11 6.36
C GLY A 53 4.86 -4.02 5.50
N ILE A 54 4.40 -3.83 4.26
CA ILE A 54 4.97 -2.87 3.31
C ILE A 54 3.85 -2.11 2.59
N LEU A 55 3.95 -0.79 2.56
CA LEU A 55 3.10 0.11 1.78
C LEU A 55 3.96 0.89 0.78
N VAL A 56 3.72 0.69 -0.51
CA VAL A 56 4.41 1.43 -1.58
C VAL A 56 3.48 2.47 -2.17
N MET A 57 3.87 3.74 -2.05
CA MET A 57 3.14 4.90 -2.58
C MET A 57 3.75 5.28 -3.93
N ALA A 58 3.14 4.78 -5.01
CA ALA A 58 3.59 5.00 -6.38
C ALA A 58 2.64 5.92 -7.17
N ARG A 59 2.07 6.93 -6.50
CA ARG A 59 1.18 7.94 -7.09
C ARG A 59 1.73 9.33 -6.85
N PRO A 60 1.50 10.32 -7.72
CA PRO A 60 1.75 11.70 -7.37
C PRO A 60 0.91 12.07 -6.15
N THR A 61 1.59 12.42 -5.06
CA THR A 61 0.94 12.70 -3.78
C THR A 61 0.50 14.17 -3.74
N LEU A 62 -0.64 14.44 -4.36
CA LEU A 62 -1.19 15.80 -4.47
C LEU A 62 -1.95 16.26 -3.22
N SER A 63 -2.22 15.35 -2.28
CA SER A 63 -2.96 15.66 -1.04
C SER A 63 -2.32 14.98 0.17
N LYS A 64 -1.86 15.80 1.12
CA LYS A 64 -1.35 15.35 2.42
C LYS A 64 -2.40 14.57 3.22
N VAL A 65 -3.67 14.95 3.11
CA VAL A 65 -4.77 14.27 3.84
C VAL A 65 -4.94 12.85 3.32
N LEU A 66 -5.03 12.66 2.00
CA LEU A 66 -5.16 11.32 1.40
C LEU A 66 -3.93 10.45 1.71
N TYR A 67 -2.74 11.05 1.69
CA TYR A 67 -1.50 10.36 2.07
C TYR A 67 -1.57 9.83 3.51
N LEU A 68 -1.88 10.69 4.47
CA LEU A 68 -1.99 10.31 5.88
C LEU A 68 -3.09 9.27 6.11
N GLN A 69 -4.20 9.34 5.38
CA GLN A 69 -5.25 8.34 5.44
C GLN A 69 -4.79 6.97 4.90
N GLN A 70 -3.99 6.93 3.83
CA GLN A 70 -3.42 5.68 3.29
C GLN A 70 -2.40 5.08 4.25
N VAL A 71 -1.45 5.89 4.74
CA VAL A 71 -0.43 5.47 5.70
C VAL A 71 -1.07 5.02 7.02
N GLY A 72 -2.08 5.73 7.52
CA GLY A 72 -2.81 5.40 8.74
C GLY A 72 -3.45 4.00 8.71
N ARG A 73 -3.90 3.54 7.53
CA ARG A 73 -4.41 2.16 7.37
C ARG A 73 -3.30 1.11 7.53
N GLY A 74 -2.10 1.41 7.02
CA GLY A 74 -0.92 0.56 7.19
C GLY A 74 -0.33 0.59 8.61
N LEU A 75 -0.61 1.63 9.40
CA LEU A 75 -0.08 1.80 10.77
C LEU A 75 -0.93 1.13 11.87
N ARG A 76 -2.07 0.50 11.55
CA ARG A 76 -2.92 -0.19 12.56
C ARG A 76 -2.11 -1.22 13.35
N LYS A 77 -2.12 -1.15 14.68
CA LYS A 77 -1.38 -2.11 15.53
C LYS A 77 -2.02 -3.49 15.48
N THR A 78 -1.19 -4.52 15.55
CA THR A 78 -1.61 -5.91 15.68
C THR A 78 -0.60 -6.67 16.53
N ASP A 79 -0.95 -7.86 17.01
CA ASP A 79 -0.06 -8.66 17.84
C ASP A 79 1.12 -9.24 17.05
N THR A 80 0.95 -9.44 15.73
CA THR A 80 1.97 -10.06 14.87
C THR A 80 2.81 -9.05 14.08
N LYS A 81 2.36 -7.80 13.90
CA LYS A 81 3.10 -6.76 13.17
C LYS A 81 3.87 -5.84 14.11
N LYS A 82 5.21 -5.88 14.03
CA LYS A 82 6.09 -4.97 14.78
C LYS A 82 6.26 -3.60 14.13
N ASN A 83 6.30 -3.56 12.80
CA ASN A 83 6.56 -2.36 12.02
C ASN A 83 5.90 -2.45 10.64
N VAL A 84 5.69 -1.29 10.02
CA VAL A 84 5.31 -1.17 8.60
C VAL A 84 6.37 -0.33 7.89
N ILE A 85 6.81 -0.79 6.72
CA ILE A 85 7.73 -0.06 5.86
C ILE A 85 6.90 0.74 4.86
N VAL A 86 7.05 2.07 4.88
CA VAL A 86 6.42 2.96 3.90
C VAL A 86 7.47 3.42 2.91
N ILE A 87 7.28 3.09 1.64
CA ILE A 87 8.14 3.50 0.53
C ILE A 87 7.37 4.54 -0.28
N ASP A 88 7.82 5.79 -0.23
CA ASP A 88 7.25 6.89 -1.02
C ASP A 88 8.09 7.12 -2.27
N VAL A 89 7.52 6.85 -3.45
CA VAL A 89 8.19 7.05 -4.73
C VAL A 89 7.92 8.47 -5.18
N VAL A 90 8.89 9.35 -4.91
CA VAL A 90 8.81 10.77 -5.24
C VAL A 90 9.52 11.01 -6.58
N ASP A 91 8.82 11.64 -7.51
CA ASP A 91 9.37 12.15 -8.78
C ASP A 91 9.50 13.69 -8.70
N GLU A 92 10.22 14.32 -9.62
CA GLU A 92 10.53 15.78 -9.55
C GLU A 92 9.28 16.68 -9.50
N TYR A 93 8.13 16.20 -9.98
CA TYR A 93 6.84 16.90 -9.90
C TYR A 93 6.18 16.90 -8.50
N GLY A 94 6.71 16.14 -7.53
CA GLY A 94 6.04 15.81 -6.26
C GLY A 94 6.76 16.24 -4.98
N ALA A 95 7.82 17.02 -5.05
CA ALA A 95 8.60 17.49 -3.90
C ALA A 95 7.85 18.53 -3.03
N MET A 96 6.71 18.16 -2.45
CA MET A 96 5.90 19.03 -1.58
C MET A 96 5.30 18.28 -0.39
N ILE A 97 5.96 17.23 0.11
CA ILE A 97 5.60 16.62 1.40
C ILE A 97 6.83 16.59 2.30
N LYS A 98 7.05 17.72 2.99
CA LYS A 98 7.89 17.74 4.18
C LYS A 98 7.15 16.96 5.27
N LEU A 99 7.54 15.72 5.51
CA LEU A 99 7.05 14.96 6.66
C LEU A 99 7.44 15.74 7.92
N CYS A 100 6.49 15.97 8.83
CA CYS A 100 6.78 16.59 10.12
C CYS A 100 7.77 15.71 10.90
N LEU A 101 9.05 16.09 10.88
CA LEU A 101 10.13 15.61 11.73
C LEU A 101 10.02 16.21 13.16
N TYR A 102 8.81 16.27 13.73
CA TYR A 102 8.62 16.62 15.14
C TYR A 102 8.44 15.35 15.96
N TRP A 103 9.54 14.60 16.10
CA TRP A 103 9.78 13.63 17.17
C TRP A 103 11.28 13.69 17.57
N ARG A 104 11.75 14.93 17.77
CA ARG A 104 12.98 15.26 18.49
C ARG A 104 12.74 16.56 19.28
N ASN A 105 12.03 16.39 20.39
CA ASN A 105 12.27 16.95 21.72
C ASN A 105 11.04 16.64 22.58
#